data_AF-A0A960FQ83-F1
#
_entry.id   AF-A0A960FQ83-F1
#
_cell.length_a   1.000
_cell.length_b   1.000
_cell.length_c   1.000
_cell.angle_alpha   90.00
_cell.angle_beta   90.00
_cell.angle_gamma   90.00
#
_symmetry.space_group_name_H-M   'P 1'
#
loop_
_entity.id
_entity.type
_entity.pdbx_description
1 polymer ?
#
loop_
_entity_poly.entity_id
_entity_poly.type
_entity_poly.pdbx_seq_one_letter_code
_entity_poly.pdbx_strand_id
1 'polypeptide(L)'
;MPAETHQRRAAVSVSEISDLLVSVLGLGDPCGQADDVRLAEVGCDEDLVLFDLWDAAVEEFGERTIGEPDLDDLRDVTTLGELACLIAGRCGAAGDNGGSSERGDQP
;
A
#
# COMPACT_ATOMS: atom_id res chain seq x y z
N MET A 1 13.90 15.21 -28.40
CA MET A 1 13.24 15.06 -27.09
C MET A 1 13.22 13.58 -26.79
N PRO A 2 13.91 13.08 -25.76
CA PRO A 2 13.83 11.68 -25.40
C PRO A 2 12.41 11.42 -24.87
N ALA A 3 11.77 10.36 -25.38
CA ALA A 3 10.48 9.91 -24.91
C ALA A 3 10.60 9.59 -23.42
N GLU A 4 9.70 10.14 -22.61
CA GLU A 4 9.50 9.75 -21.22
C GLU A 4 9.21 8.25 -21.21
N THR A 5 10.24 7.45 -20.93
CA THR A 5 10.08 6.05 -20.62
C THR A 5 9.23 6.00 -19.36
N HIS A 6 7.94 5.69 -19.52
CA HIS A 6 7.06 5.22 -18.45
C HIS A 6 7.69 3.95 -17.88
N GLN A 7 8.66 4.13 -16.98
CA GLN A 7 9.26 3.05 -16.22
C GLN A 7 8.11 2.43 -15.45
N ARG A 8 7.80 1.16 -15.73
CA ARG A 8 6.94 0.36 -14.87
C ARG A 8 7.56 0.42 -13.47
N ARG A 9 6.92 1.15 -12.56
CA ARG A 9 7.37 1.27 -11.18
C ARG A 9 7.44 -0.14 -10.61
N ALA A 10 8.58 -0.48 -9.99
CA ALA A 10 8.75 -1.76 -9.33
C ALA A 10 7.64 -1.94 -8.27
N ALA A 11 7.25 -3.18 -8.00
CA ALA A 11 6.28 -3.47 -6.94
C ALA A 11 6.76 -2.82 -5.63
N VAL A 12 5.91 -1.98 -5.03
CA VAL A 12 6.22 -1.31 -3.77
C VAL A 12 6.28 -2.36 -2.66
N SER A 13 7.38 -2.35 -1.91
CA SER A 13 7.55 -3.27 -0.79
C SER A 13 6.84 -2.77 0.47
N VAL A 14 6.43 -3.69 1.35
CA VAL A 14 5.85 -3.35 2.66
C VAL A 14 6.77 -2.41 3.44
N SER A 15 8.09 -2.65 3.40
CA SER A 15 9.08 -1.81 4.07
C SER A 15 9.12 -0.36 3.56
N GLU A 16 8.91 -0.13 2.26
CA GLU A 16 8.84 1.23 1.72
C GLU A 16 7.58 1.97 2.18
N ILE A 17 6.46 1.26 2.32
CA ILE A 17 5.22 1.84 2.83
C ILE A 17 5.33 2.12 4.33
N SER A 18 5.87 1.18 5.12
CA SER A 18 6.12 1.39 6.54
C SER A 18 7.01 2.61 6.77
N ASP A 19 8.07 2.79 5.97
CA ASP A 19 8.97 3.95 6.05
C ASP A 19 8.23 5.27 5.77
N LEU A 20 7.38 5.30 4.73
CA LEU A 20 6.51 6.45 4.45
C LEU A 20 5.57 6.75 5.63
N LEU A 21 4.88 5.74 6.16
CA LEU A 21 3.94 5.94 7.27
C LEU A 21 4.63 6.49 8.52
N VAL A 22 5.81 5.96 8.86
CA VAL A 22 6.64 6.48 9.96
C VAL A 22 7.05 7.93 9.72
N SER A 23 7.41 8.27 8.48
CA SER A 23 7.77 9.63 8.06
C SER A 23 6.60 10.60 8.19
N VAL A 24 5.41 10.22 7.70
CA VAL A 24 4.17 11.02 7.78
C VAL A 24 3.76 11.26 9.23
N LEU A 25 3.86 10.23 10.07
CA LEU A 25 3.50 10.30 11.49
C LEU A 25 4.58 10.97 12.35
N GLY A 26 5.77 11.23 11.80
CA GLY A 26 6.88 11.84 12.52
C GLY A 26 7.40 11.00 13.68
N LEU A 27 7.27 9.66 13.62
CA LEU A 27 7.57 8.75 14.74
C LEU A 27 9.07 8.55 15.04
N GLY A 28 9.96 9.17 14.25
CA GLY A 28 11.41 8.98 14.40
C GLY A 28 11.88 7.62 13.89
N ASP A 29 13.21 7.40 13.92
CA ASP A 29 13.94 6.34 13.20
C ASP A 29 13.19 4.99 13.09
N PRO A 30 12.98 4.46 11.87
CA PRO A 30 12.25 3.22 11.59
C PRO A 30 13.12 2.02 11.97
N CYS A 31 13.48 1.89 13.24
CA CYS A 31 14.37 0.85 13.72
C CYS A 31 13.58 -0.46 13.89
N GLY A 32 12.98 -0.98 12.81
CA GLY A 32 12.32 -2.28 12.70
C GLY A 32 11.15 -2.56 13.64
N GLN A 33 10.83 -1.65 14.57
CA GLN A 33 9.73 -1.78 15.54
C GLN A 33 8.45 -1.07 15.09
N ALA A 34 8.51 -0.28 14.02
CA ALA A 34 7.38 0.48 13.52
C ALA A 34 6.20 -0.43 13.15
N ASP A 35 6.46 -1.62 12.62
CA ASP A 35 5.42 -2.56 12.18
C ASP A 35 4.54 -3.06 13.35
N ASP A 36 5.10 -3.13 14.56
CA ASP A 36 4.40 -3.54 15.78
C ASP A 36 3.69 -2.37 16.50
N VAL A 37 3.91 -1.13 16.06
CA VAL A 37 3.28 0.06 16.67
C VAL A 37 1.78 0.01 16.41
N ARG A 38 1.00 0.10 17.48
CA ARG A 38 -0.47 0.15 17.38
C ARG A 38 -0.92 1.52 16.93
N LEU A 39 -1.88 1.54 16.01
CA LEU A 39 -2.49 2.78 15.53
C LEU A 39 -3.11 3.59 16.67
N ALA A 40 -3.75 2.92 17.62
CA ALA A 40 -4.32 3.56 18.81
C ALA A 40 -3.27 4.19 19.74
N GLU A 41 -2.02 3.73 19.74
CA GLU A 41 -0.96 4.30 20.57
C GLU A 41 -0.43 5.63 20.00
N VAL A 42 -0.58 5.82 18.69
CA VAL A 42 -0.18 7.04 17.96
C VAL A 42 -1.37 7.94 17.61
N GLY A 43 -2.60 7.53 17.97
CA GLY A 43 -3.83 8.28 17.73
C GLY A 43 -4.31 8.23 16.28
N CYS A 44 -4.03 7.12 15.59
CA CYS A 44 -4.35 6.89 14.17
C CYS A 44 -5.35 5.75 13.94
N ASP A 45 -6.10 5.34 14.96
CA ASP A 45 -7.13 4.30 14.88
C ASP A 45 -8.51 4.81 14.42
N GLU A 46 -8.62 6.12 14.16
CA GLU A 46 -9.84 6.74 13.65
C GLU A 46 -9.96 6.59 12.13
N ASP A 47 -11.15 6.25 11.63
CA ASP A 47 -11.45 6.01 10.20
C ASP A 47 -10.87 7.10 9.28
N LEU A 48 -11.05 8.39 9.64
CA LEU A 48 -10.55 9.52 8.84
C LEU A 48 -9.02 9.58 8.79
N VAL A 49 -8.34 9.23 9.88
CA VAL A 49 -6.88 9.24 9.92
C VAL A 49 -6.32 8.09 9.09
N LEU A 50 -7.00 6.93 9.10
CA LEU A 50 -6.65 5.80 8.24
C LEU A 50 -6.79 6.15 6.75
N PHE A 51 -7.82 6.90 6.38
CA PHE A 51 -7.95 7.44 5.02
C PHE A 51 -6.83 8.42 4.67
N ASP A 52 -6.50 9.35 5.55
CA ASP A 52 -5.43 10.33 5.29
C ASP A 52 -4.06 9.62 5.10
N LEU A 53 -3.79 8.57 5.88
CA LEU A 53 -2.58 7.74 5.74
C LEU A 53 -2.58 6.94 4.43
N TRP A 54 -3.74 6.42 4.04
CA TRP A 54 -3.90 5.75 2.75
C TRP A 54 -3.68 6.72 1.58
N ASP A 55 -4.25 7.92 1.66
CA ASP A 55 -4.12 8.97 0.65
C ASP A 55 -2.65 9.40 0.51
N ALA A 56 -1.92 9.56 1.62
CA ALA A 56 -0.49 9.82 1.58
C ALA A 56 0.29 8.73 0.83
N ALA A 57 -0.07 7.45 1.01
CA ALA A 57 0.53 6.35 0.24
C ALA A 57 0.15 6.41 -1.24
N VAL A 58 -1.10 6.75 -1.54
CA VAL A 58 -1.61 6.97 -2.91
C VAL A 58 -0.88 8.12 -3.60
N GLU A 59 -0.64 9.24 -2.91
CA GLU A 59 0.10 10.39 -3.43
C GLU A 59 1.56 10.03 -3.76
N GLU A 60 2.22 9.28 -2.88
CA GLU A 60 3.64 8.92 -3.04
C GLU A 60 3.87 7.82 -4.10
N PHE A 61 3.03 6.78 -4.09
CA PHE A 61 3.20 5.59 -4.92
C PHE A 61 2.29 5.56 -6.17
N GLY A 62 1.28 6.43 -6.23
CA GLY A 62 0.42 6.69 -7.38
C GLY A 62 -0.96 6.03 -7.29
N GLU A 63 -2.00 6.83 -7.57
CA GLU A 63 -3.44 6.45 -7.59
C GLU A 63 -3.76 5.18 -8.38
N ARG A 64 -3.06 4.96 -9.50
CA ARG A 64 -3.29 3.80 -10.37
C ARG A 64 -2.79 2.48 -9.79
N THR A 65 -1.98 2.53 -8.74
CA THR A 65 -1.29 1.36 -8.18
C THR A 65 -1.99 0.85 -6.92
N ILE A 66 -2.46 1.75 -6.05
CA ILE A 66 -3.07 1.41 -4.76
C ILE A 66 -4.60 1.41 -4.84
N GLY A 67 -5.19 2.37 -5.57
CA GLY A 67 -6.64 2.54 -5.67
C GLY A 67 -7.28 3.03 -4.36
N GLU A 68 -8.62 2.97 -4.30
CA GLU A 68 -9.39 3.34 -3.13
C GLU A 68 -9.38 2.21 -2.07
N PRO A 69 -9.32 2.54 -0.77
CA PRO A 69 -9.37 1.55 0.30
C PRO A 69 -10.78 1.00 0.49
N ASP A 70 -10.86 -0.23 0.99
CA ASP A 70 -12.10 -0.76 1.56
C ASP A 70 -12.15 -0.39 3.05
N LEU A 71 -13.30 0.14 3.48
CA LEU A 71 -13.53 0.58 4.86
C LEU A 71 -13.52 -0.57 5.86
N ASP A 72 -14.02 -1.74 5.47
CA ASP A 72 -14.05 -2.90 6.34
C ASP A 72 -12.62 -3.44 6.51
N ASP A 73 -11.82 -3.48 5.44
CA ASP A 73 -10.41 -3.85 5.49
C ASP A 73 -9.60 -2.90 6.40
N LEU A 74 -9.85 -1.58 6.32
CA LEU A 74 -9.15 -0.58 7.14
C LEU A 74 -9.45 -0.73 8.63
N ARG A 75 -10.68 -1.11 9.00
CA ARG A 75 -11.09 -1.26 10.41
C ARG A 75 -10.51 -2.50 11.08
N ASP A 76 -10.15 -3.51 10.30
CA ASP A 76 -9.49 -4.71 10.81
C ASP A 76 -7.99 -4.49 11.09
N VAL A 77 -7.42 -3.37 10.61
CA VAL A 77 -6.01 -3.01 10.82
C VAL A 77 -5.81 -2.41 12.21
N THR A 78 -4.86 -2.96 12.97
CA THR A 78 -4.54 -2.50 14.34
C THR A 78 -3.13 -1.95 14.49
N THR A 79 -2.22 -2.29 13.57
CA THR A 79 -0.83 -1.83 13.58
C THR A 79 -0.41 -1.15 12.28
N LEU A 80 0.69 -0.39 12.33
CA LEU A 80 1.28 0.21 11.13
C LEU A 80 1.76 -0.85 10.14
N GLY A 81 2.27 -1.99 10.62
CA GLY A 81 2.71 -3.09 9.76
C GLY A 81 1.54 -3.75 9.02
N GLU A 82 0.40 -3.91 9.68
CA GLU A 82 -0.84 -4.39 9.07
C GLU A 82 -1.34 -3.40 8.00
N LEU A 83 -1.29 -2.10 8.27
CA LEU A 83 -1.66 -1.06 7.30
C LEU A 83 -0.74 -1.09 6.07
N ALA A 84 0.57 -1.18 6.30
CA ALA A 84 1.57 -1.27 5.24
C ALA A 84 1.39 -2.53 4.39
N CYS A 85 1.08 -3.67 5.03
CA CYS A 85 0.77 -4.91 4.32
C CYS A 85 -0.49 -4.81 3.46
N LEU A 86 -1.53 -4.16 3.95
CA LEU A 86 -2.77 -3.94 3.21
C LEU A 86 -2.52 -3.10 1.93
N ILE A 87 -1.79 -1.99 2.07
CA ILE A 87 -1.43 -1.10 0.96
C ILE A 87 -0.53 -1.83 -0.05
N ALA A 88 0.49 -2.55 0.43
CA ALA A 88 1.39 -3.33 -0.42
C ALA A 88 0.64 -4.43 -1.20
N GLY A 89 -0.34 -5.07 -0.55
CA GLY A 89 -1.22 -6.05 -1.16
C GLY A 89 -1.99 -5.49 -2.35
N ARG A 90 -2.45 -4.23 -2.28
CA ARG A 90 -3.09 -3.55 -3.42
C ARG A 90 -2.10 -3.21 -4.54
N CYS A 91 -0.88 -2.78 -4.20
CA CYS A 91 0.20 -2.56 -5.16
C CYS A 91 0.60 -3.83 -5.94
N GLY A 92 0.55 -5.01 -5.30
CA GLY A 92 0.85 -6.30 -5.92
C GLY A 92 -0.32 -6.93 -6.69
N ALA A 93 -1.56 -6.60 -6.32
CA ALA A 93 -2.77 -7.18 -6.94
C ALA A 93 -3.07 -6.64 -8.35
N ALA A 94 -2.45 -5.53 -8.77
CA ALA A 94 -2.61 -4.99 -10.12
C ALA A 94 -1.94 -5.84 -11.24
N GLY A 95 -1.35 -7.01 -10.90
CA GLY A 95 -0.65 -7.90 -11.82
C GLY A 95 -1.37 -9.18 -12.25
N ASP A 96 -2.52 -9.55 -11.66
CA ASP A 96 -3.22 -10.80 -12.01
C ASP A 96 -4.66 -10.54 -12.46
N ASN A 97 -4.79 -9.96 -13.66
CA ASN A 97 -6.03 -10.00 -14.44
C ASN A 97 -5.68 -10.46 -15.85
N GLY A 98 -5.59 -11.78 -16.05
CA GLY A 98 -5.36 -12.36 -17.37
C GLY A 98 -4.99 -13.84 -17.41
N GLY A 99 -5.65 -14.69 -16.62
CA GLY A 99 -5.44 -16.14 -16.64
C GLY A 99 -6.74 -16.92 -16.77
N SER A 100 -6.88 -17.69 -17.86
CA SER A 100 -7.91 -18.72 -18.19
C SER A 100 -9.09 -18.17 -19.01
N SER A 101 -9.42 -18.62 -20.23
CA SER A 101 -9.17 -19.86 -20.99
C SER A 101 -9.28 -19.50 -22.48
N GLU A 102 -8.49 -20.04 -23.41
CA GLU A 102 -8.84 -21.29 -24.10
C GLU A 102 -7.59 -21.92 -24.70
N ARG A 103 -7.31 -23.14 -24.28
CA ARG A 103 -6.43 -24.09 -24.96
C ARG A 103 -7.21 -24.73 -26.09
N GLY A 104 -6.58 -24.74 -27.26
CA GLY A 104 -6.55 -25.89 -28.15
C GLY A 104 -7.70 -25.99 -29.13
N ASP A 105 -7.49 -25.42 -30.31
CA ASP A 105 -8.05 -26.00 -31.53
C ASP A 105 -6.89 -26.41 -32.43
N GLN A 106 -6.64 -27.72 -32.43
CA GLN A 106 -5.98 -28.47 -33.50
C GLN A 106 -7.12 -29.19 -34.24
N PRO A 107 -7.02 -29.38 -35.56
CA PRO A 107 -5.91 -30.13 -36.17
C PRO A 107 -5.15 -29.42 -37.30
#